data_AF-A0A0S2FBY9-F1
#
_entry.id   AF-A0A0S2FBY9-F1
#
_cell.length_a   1.000
_cell.length_b   1.000
_cell.length_c   1.000
_cell.angle_alpha   90.00
_cell.angle_beta   90.00
_cell.angle_gamma   90.00
#
_symmetry.space_group_name_H-M   'P 1'
#
loop_
_entity.id
_entity.type
_entity.pdbx_description
1 polymer ?
#
loop_
_entity_poly.entity_id
_entity_poly.type
_entity_poly.pdbx_seq_one_letter_code
_entity_poly.pdbx_strand_id
1 'polypeptide(L)'
;MTLLTRFTDPHAVDLWDSRFRWRSGDRLCDRTIDATWQRVAEALAACEGNGGDYWRSRYAFAFGSWQVLPDPRLLRHAGTDTPMPLLSEPQAVVNAGVFVSDPHTRQARFDHKRFGAAAALAVRMLDDAAMAYGPGGNQPLRLGIGMIGVGDALDRLGLAYTSGRSPAVAQAIARSLAFGCLHGALQLAEERGSPAGGSEAGLAGLWMYRGLPASLAEATARNRRHQSLTRIEAQPELACLANGASDALEPARTPETTAPEREGSGLQLARRAIRAAVQPWIDAPVCASARARGEVLAVG
;
A
#
# COMPACT_ATOMS: atom_id res chain seq x y z
N MET A 1 -12.98 17.57 -14.09
CA MET A 1 -14.12 16.83 -13.49
C MET A 1 -13.53 15.83 -12.51
N THR A 2 -13.74 16.01 -11.21
CA THR A 2 -13.34 15.02 -10.21
C THR A 2 -14.27 13.83 -10.34
N LEU A 3 -13.74 12.67 -10.75
CA LEU A 3 -14.49 11.42 -10.74
C LEU A 3 -14.83 11.11 -9.28
N LEU A 4 -16.12 11.03 -8.97
CA LEU A 4 -16.59 10.59 -7.64
C LEU A 4 -16.16 9.15 -7.41
N THR A 5 -15.68 8.87 -6.21
CA THR A 5 -15.32 7.51 -5.80
C THR A 5 -16.58 6.64 -5.80
N ARG A 6 -16.50 5.48 -6.43
CA ARG A 6 -17.60 4.51 -6.47
C ARG A 6 -17.23 3.25 -5.72
N PHE A 7 -18.13 2.83 -4.82
CA PHE A 7 -18.12 1.48 -4.28
C PHE A 7 -18.82 0.53 -5.25
N THR A 8 -18.28 -0.67 -5.39
CA THR A 8 -18.89 -1.79 -6.14
C THR A 8 -19.22 -2.99 -5.25
N ASP A 9 -18.79 -2.96 -3.99
CA ASP A 9 -19.09 -3.98 -2.98
C ASP A 9 -19.87 -3.32 -1.81
N PRO A 10 -21.07 -3.78 -1.45
CA PRO A 10 -21.83 -3.25 -0.31
C PRO A 10 -21.09 -3.42 1.02
N HIS A 11 -20.32 -4.50 1.21
CA HIS A 11 -19.54 -4.69 2.45
C HIS A 11 -18.46 -3.63 2.63
N ALA A 12 -17.92 -3.08 1.53
CA ALA A 12 -16.98 -1.97 1.56
C ALA A 12 -17.65 -0.68 2.06
N VAL A 13 -18.92 -0.46 1.69
CA VAL A 13 -19.72 0.67 2.17
C VAL A 13 -19.97 0.55 3.67
N ASP A 14 -20.40 -0.62 4.13
CA ASP A 14 -20.67 -0.89 5.56
C ASP A 14 -19.41 -0.75 6.40
N LEU A 15 -18.27 -1.27 5.91
CA LEU A 15 -16.99 -1.11 6.57
C LEU A 15 -16.58 0.36 6.65
N TRP A 16 -16.71 1.12 5.55
CA TRP A 16 -16.41 2.55 5.57
C TRP A 16 -17.28 3.30 6.58
N ASP A 17 -18.60 3.10 6.55
CA ASP A 17 -19.54 3.81 7.42
C ASP A 17 -19.27 3.53 8.91
N SER A 18 -18.92 2.29 9.25
CA SER A 18 -18.69 1.85 10.62
C SER A 18 -17.27 2.17 11.14
N ARG A 19 -16.24 2.12 10.28
CA ARG A 19 -14.83 2.17 10.73
C ARG A 19 -14.08 3.43 10.36
N PHE A 20 -14.48 4.14 9.31
CA PHE A 20 -13.66 5.21 8.71
C PHE A 20 -14.41 6.53 8.51
N ARG A 21 -15.74 6.50 8.50
CA ARG A 21 -16.58 7.69 8.33
C ARG A 21 -16.60 8.53 9.62
N TRP A 22 -15.99 9.72 9.56
CA TRP A 22 -15.87 10.58 10.73
C TRP A 22 -17.21 11.24 11.14
N ARG A 23 -17.47 11.18 12.44
CA ARG A 23 -18.55 11.85 13.15
C ARG A 23 -17.94 12.60 14.35
N SER A 24 -18.34 13.85 14.55
CA SER A 24 -17.93 14.67 15.70
C SER A 24 -19.15 14.84 16.62
N GLY A 25 -19.19 14.06 17.69
CA GLY A 25 -20.43 13.84 18.46
C GLY A 25 -21.55 13.32 17.54
N ASP A 26 -22.71 13.97 17.57
CA ASP A 26 -23.85 13.62 16.70
C ASP A 26 -23.73 14.14 15.26
N ARG A 27 -22.72 14.99 14.98
CA ARG A 27 -22.55 15.59 13.66
C ARG A 27 -21.83 14.64 12.71
N LEU A 28 -22.50 14.30 11.63
CA LEU A 28 -21.89 13.60 10.50
C LEU A 28 -21.01 14.56 9.68
N CYS A 29 -19.69 14.36 9.75
CA CYS A 29 -18.71 15.20 9.06
C CYS A 29 -18.40 14.67 7.65
N ASP A 30 -17.99 13.40 7.55
CA ASP A 30 -17.70 12.76 6.27
C ASP A 30 -19.00 12.29 5.60
N ARG A 31 -19.63 13.15 4.80
CA ARG A 31 -20.88 12.81 4.12
C ARG A 31 -20.71 11.74 3.03
N THR A 32 -19.54 11.69 2.41
CA THR A 32 -19.17 10.77 1.33
C THR A 32 -17.76 10.24 1.58
N ILE A 33 -17.40 9.12 0.94
CA ILE A 33 -16.02 8.62 0.98
C ILE A 33 -15.03 9.64 0.39
N ASP A 34 -15.44 10.43 -0.61
CA ASP A 34 -14.63 11.52 -1.14
C ASP A 34 -14.36 12.60 -0.07
N ALA A 35 -15.29 12.86 0.85
CA ALA A 35 -15.04 13.75 1.99
C ALA A 35 -13.98 13.18 2.93
N THR A 36 -14.01 11.86 3.20
CA THR A 36 -12.94 11.17 3.92
C THR A 36 -11.60 11.32 3.20
N TRP A 37 -11.56 11.14 1.88
CA TRP A 37 -10.34 11.32 1.08
C TRP A 37 -9.79 12.73 1.13
N GLN A 38 -10.64 13.74 1.01
CA GLN A 38 -10.21 15.14 1.09
C GLN A 38 -9.66 15.46 2.47
N ARG A 39 -10.36 15.07 3.54
CA ARG A 39 -9.93 15.27 4.93
C ARG A 39 -8.55 14.67 5.17
N VAL A 40 -8.36 13.40 4.82
CA VAL A 40 -7.08 12.70 5.03
C VAL A 40 -5.98 13.33 4.17
N ALA A 41 -6.27 13.63 2.89
CA ALA A 41 -5.29 14.24 1.99
C ALA A 41 -4.85 15.63 2.46
N GLU A 42 -5.78 16.46 2.97
CA GLU A 42 -5.50 17.79 3.51
C GLU A 42 -4.65 17.70 4.77
N ALA A 43 -5.02 16.81 5.70
CA ALA A 43 -4.29 16.60 6.94
C ALA A 43 -2.83 16.14 6.69
N LEU A 44 -2.62 15.27 5.70
CA LEU A 44 -1.29 14.80 5.32
C LEU A 44 -0.47 15.88 4.61
N ALA A 45 -1.07 16.60 3.66
CA ALA A 45 -0.34 17.60 2.87
C ALA A 45 -0.03 18.91 3.64
N ALA A 46 -0.52 19.07 4.87
CA ALA A 46 -0.34 20.28 5.67
C ALA A 46 1.14 20.64 5.91
N CYS A 47 2.05 19.66 5.96
CA CYS A 47 3.48 19.90 6.17
C CYS A 47 4.23 20.42 4.92
N GLU A 48 3.59 20.44 3.75
CA GLU A 48 4.21 20.78 2.46
C GLU A 48 4.28 22.31 2.19
N GLY A 49 3.71 23.14 3.07
CA GLY A 49 3.67 24.59 2.91
C GLY A 49 3.04 24.99 1.56
N ASN A 50 3.77 25.75 0.74
CA ASN A 50 3.29 26.21 -0.57
C ASN A 50 2.97 25.07 -1.56
N GLY A 51 3.50 23.86 -1.34
CA GLY A 51 3.19 22.67 -2.14
C GLY A 51 1.93 21.91 -1.70
N GLY A 52 1.28 22.34 -0.60
CA GLY A 52 0.18 21.60 0.03
C GLY A 52 -0.98 21.29 -0.91
N ASP A 53 -1.47 22.26 -1.68
CA ASP A 53 -2.60 22.04 -2.61
C ASP A 53 -2.27 21.06 -3.73
N TYR A 54 -1.04 21.09 -4.22
CA TYR A 54 -0.56 20.16 -5.24
C TYR A 54 -0.58 18.72 -4.71
N TRP A 55 0.02 18.48 -3.53
CA TRP A 55 0.09 17.14 -2.95
C TRP A 55 -1.26 16.63 -2.45
N ARG A 56 -2.07 17.50 -1.81
CA ARG A 56 -3.46 17.19 -1.43
C ARG A 56 -4.27 16.67 -2.61
N SER A 57 -4.19 17.34 -3.77
CA SER A 57 -4.89 16.92 -4.99
C SER A 57 -4.44 15.55 -5.48
N ARG A 58 -3.13 15.25 -5.39
CA ARG A 58 -2.55 13.98 -5.82
C ARG A 58 -2.93 12.83 -4.88
N TYR A 59 -2.92 13.06 -3.56
CA TYR A 59 -3.35 12.08 -2.57
C TYR A 59 -4.83 11.76 -2.71
N ALA A 60 -5.69 12.78 -2.74
CA ALA A 60 -7.12 12.58 -2.92
C ALA A 60 -7.46 11.83 -4.21
N PHE A 61 -6.74 12.12 -5.32
CA PHE A 61 -6.92 11.37 -6.57
C PHE A 61 -6.51 9.90 -6.44
N ALA A 62 -5.37 9.61 -5.78
CA ALA A 62 -4.90 8.25 -5.58
C ALA A 62 -5.86 7.43 -4.70
N PHE A 63 -6.43 8.05 -3.65
CA PHE A 63 -7.43 7.43 -2.78
C PHE A 63 -8.74 7.17 -3.53
N GLY A 64 -9.28 8.20 -4.20
CA GLY A 64 -10.55 8.09 -4.91
C GLY A 64 -10.51 7.18 -6.14
N SER A 65 -9.33 6.93 -6.69
CA SER A 65 -9.10 5.95 -7.75
C SER A 65 -8.78 4.55 -7.23
N TRP A 66 -8.86 4.32 -5.91
CA TRP A 66 -8.50 3.06 -5.24
C TRP A 66 -7.04 2.61 -5.49
N GLN A 67 -6.14 3.51 -5.88
CA GLN A 67 -4.76 3.18 -6.22
C GLN A 67 -3.90 3.00 -4.98
N VAL A 68 -4.06 3.88 -4.01
CA VAL A 68 -3.31 3.89 -2.75
C VAL A 68 -4.32 3.96 -1.61
N LEU A 69 -4.15 3.14 -0.59
CA LEU A 69 -4.94 3.21 0.65
C LEU A 69 -3.97 3.41 1.82
N PRO A 70 -4.10 4.52 2.59
CA PRO A 70 -3.24 4.78 3.73
C PRO A 70 -3.62 3.91 4.93
N ASP A 71 -2.74 3.87 5.93
CA ASP A 71 -2.92 3.20 7.21
C ASP A 71 -4.35 3.42 7.79
N PRO A 72 -5.03 2.39 8.31
CA PRO A 72 -6.34 2.53 8.92
C PRO A 72 -6.40 3.60 10.03
N ARG A 73 -5.29 3.85 10.75
CA ARG A 73 -5.18 4.93 11.74
C ARG A 73 -5.27 6.30 11.08
N LEU A 74 -4.61 6.50 9.94
CA LEU A 74 -4.69 7.75 9.19
C LEU A 74 -6.12 8.00 8.71
N LEU A 75 -6.80 6.98 8.20
CA LEU A 75 -8.20 7.10 7.77
C LEU A 75 -9.14 7.53 8.89
N ARG A 76 -8.95 6.97 10.09
CA ARG A 76 -9.77 7.23 11.28
C ARG A 76 -9.51 8.58 11.93
N HIS A 77 -8.25 9.02 11.99
CA HIS A 77 -7.84 10.09 12.89
C HIS A 77 -7.27 11.34 12.19
N ALA A 78 -6.76 11.24 10.96
CA ALA A 78 -6.12 12.39 10.33
C ALA A 78 -7.17 13.47 10.00
N GLY A 79 -6.96 14.70 10.49
CA GLY A 79 -7.89 15.81 10.29
C GLY A 79 -9.22 15.67 11.05
N THR A 80 -9.30 14.81 12.06
CA THR A 80 -10.46 14.73 12.96
C THR A 80 -10.18 15.42 14.30
N ASP A 81 -11.22 15.52 15.14
CA ASP A 81 -11.13 15.96 16.53
C ASP A 81 -10.60 14.87 17.49
N THR A 82 -10.36 13.66 16.97
CA THR A 82 -9.81 12.55 17.76
C THR A 82 -8.28 12.54 17.64
N PRO A 83 -7.54 12.48 18.76
CA PRO A 83 -6.08 12.43 18.72
C PRO A 83 -5.55 11.26 17.87
N MET A 84 -4.53 11.55 17.07
CA MET A 84 -3.83 10.54 16.27
C MET A 84 -2.96 9.66 17.19
N PRO A 85 -3.12 8.32 17.16
CA PRO A 85 -2.17 7.42 17.79
C PRO A 85 -0.78 7.57 17.15
N LEU A 86 0.28 7.44 17.96
CA LEU A 86 1.65 7.60 17.48
C LEU A 86 1.96 6.71 16.26
N LEU A 87 2.48 7.32 15.20
CA LEU A 87 2.72 6.67 13.91
C LEU A 87 4.22 6.38 13.68
N SER A 88 4.77 5.42 14.43
CA SER A 88 6.21 5.08 14.37
C SER A 88 6.66 4.36 13.09
N GLU A 89 5.78 3.54 12.51
CA GLU A 89 6.00 2.84 11.24
C GLU A 89 4.74 2.99 10.37
N PRO A 90 4.53 4.16 9.74
CA PRO A 90 3.38 4.40 8.87
C PRO A 90 3.33 3.39 7.72
N GLN A 91 2.12 2.94 7.39
CA GLN A 91 1.89 1.97 6.32
C GLN A 91 0.89 2.45 5.27
N ALA A 92 1.00 1.88 4.07
CA ALA A 92 0.02 2.04 3.01
C ALA A 92 0.03 0.80 2.13
N VAL A 93 -1.06 0.58 1.39
CA VAL A 93 -1.10 -0.43 0.33
C VAL A 93 -1.38 0.20 -1.01
N VAL A 94 -0.69 -0.31 -2.05
CA VAL A 94 -1.01 -0.01 -3.44
C VAL A 94 -1.89 -1.15 -3.98
N ASN A 95 -3.05 -0.85 -4.55
CA ASN A 95 -3.94 -1.88 -5.09
C ASN A 95 -3.49 -2.28 -6.50
N ALA A 96 -2.89 -3.46 -6.66
CA ALA A 96 -2.41 -3.94 -7.95
C ALA A 96 -3.55 -4.15 -8.97
N GLY A 97 -4.75 -4.54 -8.52
CA GLY A 97 -5.86 -4.89 -9.40
C GLY A 97 -6.34 -3.75 -10.30
N VAL A 98 -6.22 -2.49 -9.85
CA VAL A 98 -6.66 -1.31 -10.63
C VAL A 98 -5.67 -0.87 -11.70
N PHE A 99 -4.48 -1.49 -11.78
CA PHE A 99 -3.46 -1.18 -12.77
C PHE A 99 -3.44 -2.17 -13.94
N VAL A 100 -4.42 -3.07 -14.05
CA VAL A 100 -4.61 -3.89 -15.25
C VAL A 100 -5.49 -3.13 -16.24
N SER A 101 -4.98 -2.95 -17.46
CA SER A 101 -5.74 -2.40 -18.59
C SER A 101 -6.28 -3.51 -19.47
N ASP A 102 -7.44 -3.27 -20.09
CA ASP A 102 -8.17 -4.22 -20.93
C ASP A 102 -8.38 -5.60 -20.26
N PRO A 103 -8.94 -5.62 -19.04
CA PRO A 103 -9.02 -6.83 -18.21
C PRO A 103 -9.82 -7.94 -18.89
N HIS A 104 -9.41 -9.18 -18.66
CA HIS A 104 -10.01 -10.42 -19.21
C HIS A 104 -10.01 -10.49 -20.76
N THR A 105 -9.19 -9.67 -21.42
CA THR A 105 -8.98 -9.72 -22.87
C THR A 105 -7.59 -10.24 -23.23
N ARG A 106 -7.36 -10.55 -24.51
CA ARG A 106 -6.02 -10.90 -25.03
C ARG A 106 -5.03 -9.73 -24.99
N GLN A 107 -5.50 -8.49 -24.81
CA GLN A 107 -4.68 -7.28 -24.71
C GLN A 107 -4.40 -6.89 -23.24
N ALA A 108 -4.86 -7.70 -22.29
CA ALA A 108 -4.71 -7.44 -20.87
C ALA A 108 -3.23 -7.26 -20.50
N ARG A 109 -2.92 -6.15 -19.85
CA ARG A 109 -1.55 -5.80 -19.47
C ARG A 109 -1.53 -5.04 -18.15
N PHE A 110 -0.53 -5.34 -17.33
CA PHE A 110 -0.26 -4.63 -16.09
C PHE A 110 0.52 -3.36 -16.38
N ASP A 111 0.02 -2.20 -15.93
CA ASP A 111 0.70 -0.92 -16.07
C ASP A 111 1.72 -0.72 -14.95
N HIS A 112 2.89 -1.30 -15.15
CA HIS A 112 4.03 -1.22 -14.23
C HIS A 112 4.47 0.24 -13.95
N LYS A 113 4.32 1.13 -14.93
CA LYS A 113 4.74 2.53 -14.81
C LYS A 113 3.81 3.30 -13.88
N ARG A 114 2.49 3.18 -14.08
CA ARG A 114 1.49 3.83 -13.22
C ARG A 114 1.50 3.23 -11.81
N PHE A 115 1.67 1.92 -11.68
CA PHE A 115 1.79 1.26 -10.38
C PHE A 115 3.03 1.74 -9.61
N GLY A 116 4.19 1.82 -10.27
CA GLY A 116 5.41 2.37 -9.66
C GLY A 116 5.26 3.84 -9.27
N ALA A 117 4.57 4.66 -10.07
CA ALA A 117 4.28 6.06 -9.72
C ALA A 117 3.35 6.19 -8.50
N ALA A 118 2.37 5.28 -8.35
CA ALA A 118 1.52 5.23 -7.16
C ALA A 118 2.30 4.80 -5.92
N ALA A 119 3.23 3.84 -6.06
CA ALA A 119 4.14 3.45 -4.98
C ALA A 119 5.07 4.61 -4.54
N ALA A 120 5.62 5.36 -5.49
CA ALA A 120 6.41 6.56 -5.20
C ALA A 120 5.58 7.63 -4.46
N LEU A 121 4.32 7.84 -4.87
CA LEU A 121 3.40 8.75 -4.21
C LEU A 121 3.09 8.29 -2.78
N ALA A 122 2.91 6.99 -2.56
CA ALA A 122 2.67 6.42 -1.24
C ALA A 122 3.86 6.66 -0.29
N VAL A 123 5.11 6.60 -0.79
CA VAL A 123 6.29 6.95 0.02
C VAL A 123 6.22 8.38 0.52
N ARG A 124 5.96 9.36 -0.37
CA ARG A 124 5.82 10.76 0.06
C ARG A 124 4.68 10.94 1.04
N MET A 125 3.52 10.36 0.75
CA MET A 125 2.35 10.44 1.62
C MET A 125 2.67 9.94 3.05
N LEU A 126 3.41 8.84 3.20
CA LEU A 126 3.79 8.32 4.51
C LEU A 126 4.93 9.10 5.17
N ASP A 127 5.82 9.70 4.38
CA ASP A 127 6.82 10.65 4.88
C ASP A 127 6.15 11.90 5.47
N ASP A 128 5.18 12.47 4.76
CA ASP A 128 4.33 13.56 5.25
C ASP A 128 3.56 13.16 6.51
N ALA A 129 2.97 11.95 6.52
CA ALA A 129 2.30 11.41 7.69
C ALA A 129 3.25 11.30 8.89
N ALA A 130 4.50 10.88 8.69
CA ALA A 130 5.50 10.80 9.75
C ALA A 130 5.93 12.19 10.24
N MET A 131 6.00 13.19 9.35
CA MET A 131 6.27 14.57 9.75
C MET A 131 5.13 15.16 10.58
N ALA A 132 3.88 14.84 10.25
CA ALA A 132 2.71 15.35 10.95
C ALA A 132 2.40 14.60 12.26
N TYR A 133 2.64 13.29 12.31
CA TYR A 133 2.13 12.39 13.36
C TYR A 133 3.14 11.39 13.93
N GLY A 134 4.39 11.42 13.46
CA GLY A 134 5.45 10.53 13.91
C GLY A 134 6.01 10.92 15.29
N PRO A 135 6.95 10.12 15.83
CA PRO A 135 7.52 10.31 17.17
C PRO A 135 8.35 11.60 17.35
N GLY A 136 8.45 12.44 16.32
CA GLY A 136 9.37 13.56 16.26
C GLY A 136 10.85 13.11 16.26
N GLY A 137 11.73 14.07 16.05
CA GLY A 137 13.18 13.85 16.12
C GLY A 137 13.86 13.53 14.78
N ASN A 138 15.19 13.41 14.85
CA ASN A 138 16.09 13.34 13.70
C ASN A 138 16.52 11.89 13.42
N GLN A 139 15.56 10.96 13.33
CA GLN A 139 15.81 9.55 13.04
C GLN A 139 15.35 9.19 11.62
N PRO A 140 16.02 8.24 10.93
CA PRO A 140 15.54 7.71 9.67
C PRO A 140 14.15 7.08 9.80
N LEU A 141 13.27 7.34 8.83
CA LEU A 141 11.91 6.83 8.80
C LEU A 141 11.88 5.35 8.39
N ARG A 142 11.05 4.57 9.07
CA ARG A 142 10.68 3.21 8.68
C ARG A 142 9.28 3.25 8.08
N LEU A 143 9.17 3.05 6.78
CA LEU A 143 7.88 3.00 6.09
C LEU A 143 7.53 1.55 5.74
N GLY A 144 6.22 1.28 5.65
CA GLY A 144 5.68 0.00 5.22
C GLY A 144 4.71 0.15 4.06
N ILE A 145 5.22 0.26 2.83
CA ILE A 145 4.41 0.25 1.61
C ILE A 145 4.28 -1.20 1.14
N GLY A 146 3.05 -1.70 1.19
CA GLY A 146 2.67 -3.02 0.70
C GLY A 146 1.81 -2.96 -0.56
N MET A 147 1.21 -4.08 -0.89
CA MET A 147 0.22 -4.17 -1.97
C MET A 147 -0.91 -5.11 -1.60
N ILE A 148 -2.09 -4.79 -2.10
CA ILE A 148 -3.27 -5.67 -2.15
C ILE A 148 -3.63 -5.89 -3.62
N GLY A 149 -4.62 -6.73 -3.90
CA GLY A 149 -5.15 -6.90 -5.25
C GLY A 149 -4.25 -7.67 -6.21
N VAL A 150 -3.23 -8.40 -5.71
CA VAL A 150 -2.36 -9.22 -6.58
C VAL A 150 -3.15 -10.40 -7.18
N GLY A 151 -4.01 -11.03 -6.40
CA GLY A 151 -4.93 -12.06 -6.91
C GLY A 151 -5.86 -11.50 -7.98
N ASP A 152 -6.42 -10.30 -7.76
CA ASP A 152 -7.28 -9.62 -8.74
C ASP A 152 -6.51 -9.25 -10.01
N ALA A 153 -5.26 -8.81 -9.88
CA ALA A 153 -4.42 -8.49 -11.03
C ALA A 153 -4.15 -9.73 -11.89
N LEU A 154 -3.85 -10.88 -11.27
CA LEU A 154 -3.67 -12.15 -11.98
C LEU A 154 -4.95 -12.57 -12.71
N ASP A 155 -6.10 -12.52 -12.03
CA ASP A 155 -7.40 -12.84 -12.62
C ASP A 155 -7.72 -11.93 -13.82
N ARG A 156 -7.57 -10.61 -13.66
CA ARG A 156 -7.78 -9.62 -14.72
C ARG A 156 -6.80 -9.78 -15.89
N LEU A 157 -5.64 -10.37 -15.68
CA LEU A 157 -4.68 -10.74 -16.73
C LEU A 157 -5.03 -12.08 -17.42
N GLY A 158 -6.11 -12.74 -17.01
CA GLY A 158 -6.50 -14.06 -17.50
C GLY A 158 -5.58 -15.19 -17.02
N LEU A 159 -4.92 -15.01 -15.87
CA LEU A 159 -4.01 -15.99 -15.29
C LEU A 159 -4.64 -16.65 -14.06
N ALA A 160 -4.82 -17.97 -14.13
CA ALA A 160 -5.18 -18.74 -12.94
C ALA A 160 -4.09 -18.56 -11.87
N TYR A 161 -4.50 -18.35 -10.62
CA TYR A 161 -3.57 -18.16 -9.51
C TYR A 161 -2.56 -19.32 -9.37
N THR A 162 -3.03 -20.55 -9.65
CA THR A 162 -2.22 -21.79 -9.61
C THR A 162 -1.34 -22.02 -10.85
N SER A 163 -1.40 -21.13 -11.84
CA SER A 163 -0.54 -21.22 -13.03
C SER A 163 0.94 -21.09 -12.67
N GLY A 164 1.79 -21.84 -13.38
CA GLY A 164 3.25 -21.71 -13.28
C GLY A 164 3.77 -20.32 -13.69
N ARG A 165 2.96 -19.50 -14.38
CA ARG A 165 3.31 -18.11 -14.73
C ARG A 165 3.06 -17.10 -13.61
N SER A 166 2.18 -17.41 -12.67
CA SER A 166 1.74 -16.48 -11.62
C SER A 166 2.87 -15.97 -10.72
N PRO A 167 3.84 -16.80 -10.28
CA PRO A 167 4.98 -16.32 -9.50
C PRO A 167 5.81 -15.25 -10.23
N ALA A 168 6.06 -15.43 -11.53
CA ALA A 168 6.84 -14.48 -12.33
C ALA A 168 6.11 -13.14 -12.51
N VAL A 169 4.79 -13.17 -12.70
CA VAL A 169 3.97 -11.95 -12.79
C VAL A 169 3.90 -11.23 -11.45
N ALA A 170 3.66 -11.95 -10.35
CA ALA A 170 3.67 -11.37 -9.01
C ALA A 170 5.03 -10.76 -8.64
N GLN A 171 6.12 -11.42 -9.03
CA GLN A 171 7.47 -10.87 -8.89
C GLN A 171 7.66 -9.58 -9.69
N ALA A 172 7.17 -9.51 -10.93
CA ALA A 172 7.26 -8.30 -11.74
C ALA A 172 6.48 -7.13 -11.12
N ILE A 173 5.30 -7.39 -10.53
CA ILE A 173 4.52 -6.39 -9.79
C ILE A 173 5.29 -5.93 -8.54
N ALA A 174 5.82 -6.86 -7.73
CA ALA A 174 6.62 -6.54 -6.55
C ALA A 174 7.88 -5.74 -6.89
N ARG A 175 8.53 -6.06 -8.01
CA ARG A 175 9.65 -5.27 -8.54
C ARG A 175 9.22 -3.83 -8.83
N SER A 176 8.06 -3.62 -9.47
CA SER A 176 7.53 -2.27 -9.70
C SER A 176 7.18 -1.53 -8.42
N LEU A 177 6.64 -2.21 -7.40
CA LEU A 177 6.41 -1.65 -6.07
C LEU A 177 7.73 -1.14 -5.48
N ALA A 178 8.73 -2.03 -5.43
CA ALA A 178 10.03 -1.73 -4.84
C ALA A 178 10.69 -0.54 -5.54
N PHE A 179 10.86 -0.59 -6.87
CA PHE A 179 11.51 0.49 -7.60
C PHE A 179 10.74 1.80 -7.52
N GLY A 180 9.40 1.77 -7.55
CA GLY A 180 8.57 2.96 -7.32
C GLY A 180 8.83 3.58 -5.95
N CYS A 181 8.82 2.76 -4.89
CA CYS A 181 9.15 3.21 -3.54
C CYS A 181 10.57 3.80 -3.46
N LEU A 182 11.57 3.13 -4.04
CA LEU A 182 12.94 3.62 -4.04
C LEU A 182 13.04 4.98 -4.73
N HIS A 183 12.43 5.14 -5.91
CA HIS A 183 12.41 6.43 -6.61
C HIS A 183 11.79 7.55 -5.76
N GLY A 184 10.63 7.31 -5.14
CA GLY A 184 10.00 8.30 -4.25
C GLY A 184 10.88 8.63 -3.03
N ALA A 185 11.52 7.62 -2.44
CA ALA A 185 12.41 7.80 -1.29
C ALA A 185 13.67 8.61 -1.63
N LEU A 186 14.25 8.39 -2.82
CA LEU A 186 15.41 9.13 -3.31
C LEU A 186 15.06 10.58 -3.61
N GLN A 187 13.92 10.85 -4.26
CA GLN A 187 13.43 12.21 -4.49
C GLN A 187 13.25 12.97 -3.17
N LEU A 188 12.63 12.37 -2.17
CA LEU A 188 12.46 12.99 -0.87
C LEU A 188 13.76 13.24 -0.12
N ALA A 189 14.73 12.32 -0.24
CA ALA A 189 16.04 12.51 0.37
C ALA A 189 16.80 13.67 -0.28
N GLU A 190 16.63 13.90 -1.59
CA GLU A 190 17.17 15.05 -2.31
C GLU A 190 16.47 16.35 -1.92
N GLU A 191 15.14 16.34 -1.84
CA GLU A 191 14.33 17.53 -1.55
C GLU A 191 14.40 17.98 -0.09
N ARG A 192 14.36 17.03 0.86
CA ARG A 192 14.25 17.30 2.30
C ARG A 192 15.53 17.02 3.09
N GLY A 193 16.57 16.54 2.41
CA GLY A 193 17.79 16.09 3.03
C GLY A 193 17.61 14.83 3.90
N SER A 194 18.69 14.48 4.58
CA SER A 194 18.74 13.31 5.46
C SER A 194 19.01 13.71 6.92
N PRO A 195 18.40 13.00 7.89
CA PRO A 195 18.68 13.22 9.30
C PRO A 195 20.15 12.89 9.66
N ALA A 196 20.69 13.57 10.66
CA ALA A 196 22.10 13.50 11.03
C ALA A 196 22.52 12.16 11.69
N GLY A 197 21.55 11.37 12.17
CA GLY A 197 21.78 10.15 12.95
C GLY A 197 21.62 8.82 12.22
N GLY A 198 21.77 8.78 10.88
CA GLY A 198 21.58 7.56 10.10
C GLY A 198 22.69 6.51 10.28
N SER A 199 22.30 5.26 10.52
CA SER A 199 23.19 4.08 10.46
C SER A 199 23.76 3.86 9.05
N GLU A 200 24.99 3.32 8.93
CA GLU A 200 25.56 2.83 7.66
C GLU A 200 24.71 1.68 7.05
N ALA A 201 24.06 0.88 7.90
CA ALA A 201 23.14 -0.17 7.49
C ALA A 201 21.70 0.37 7.34
N GLY A 202 21.49 1.16 6.28
CA GLY A 202 20.19 1.68 5.86
C GLY A 202 19.63 0.95 4.62
N LEU A 203 18.93 1.69 3.75
CA LEU A 203 18.40 1.14 2.49
C LEU A 203 19.45 0.46 1.62
N ALA A 204 20.69 0.96 1.62
CA ALA A 204 21.77 0.37 0.84
C ALA A 204 22.02 -1.10 1.18
N GLY A 205 21.98 -1.47 2.46
CA GLY A 205 22.14 -2.86 2.91
C GLY A 205 21.00 -3.77 2.43
N LEU A 206 19.76 -3.29 2.55
CA LEU A 206 18.56 -4.03 2.10
C LEU A 206 18.54 -4.27 0.58
N TRP A 207 19.16 -3.37 -0.18
CA TRP A 207 19.10 -3.36 -1.64
C TRP A 207 20.37 -3.87 -2.33
N MET A 208 21.41 -4.22 -1.56
CA MET A 208 22.73 -4.62 -2.06
C MET A 208 22.66 -5.74 -3.12
N TYR A 209 21.73 -6.68 -2.95
CA TYR A 209 21.60 -7.85 -3.83
C TYR A 209 20.54 -7.68 -4.94
N ARG A 210 19.89 -6.52 -5.08
CA ARG A 210 18.77 -6.30 -6.03
C ARG A 210 19.18 -5.91 -7.45
N GLY A 211 20.47 -6.02 -7.80
CA GLY A 211 20.96 -5.75 -9.17
C GLY A 211 20.65 -4.32 -9.65
N LEU A 212 20.92 -3.32 -8.80
CA LEU A 212 20.62 -1.92 -9.10
C LEU A 212 21.53 -1.36 -10.21
N PRO A 213 21.00 -0.51 -11.11
CA PRO A 213 21.84 0.38 -11.93
C PRO A 213 22.77 1.21 -11.05
N ALA A 214 23.99 1.50 -11.53
CA ALA A 214 25.02 2.20 -10.75
C ALA A 214 24.53 3.54 -10.17
N SER A 215 23.75 4.32 -10.94
CA SER A 215 23.17 5.58 -10.49
C SER A 215 22.20 5.42 -9.31
N LEU A 216 21.38 4.36 -9.32
CA LEU A 216 20.48 4.05 -8.20
C LEU A 216 21.24 3.50 -6.99
N ALA A 217 22.27 2.69 -7.20
CA ALA A 217 23.11 2.19 -6.11
C ALA A 217 23.78 3.35 -5.35
N GLU A 218 24.39 4.30 -6.07
CA GLU A 218 25.03 5.49 -5.48
C GLU A 218 24.01 6.41 -4.77
N ALA A 219 22.84 6.64 -5.39
CA ALA A 219 21.78 7.42 -4.76
C ALA A 219 21.22 6.73 -3.49
N THR A 220 21.06 5.41 -3.53
CA THR A 220 20.60 4.61 -2.37
C THR A 220 21.61 4.64 -1.23
N ALA A 221 22.91 4.58 -1.52
CA ALA A 221 23.98 4.71 -0.53
C ALA A 221 23.98 6.07 0.19
N ARG A 222 23.50 7.12 -0.49
CA ARG A 222 23.38 8.48 0.07
C ARG A 222 22.07 8.74 0.81
N ASN A 223 21.05 7.89 0.63
CA ASN A 223 19.77 8.05 1.31
C ASN A 223 19.88 7.61 2.78
N ARG A 224 19.80 8.58 3.70
CA ARG A 224 19.69 8.31 5.14
C ARG A 224 18.36 8.77 5.74
N ARG A 225 17.43 9.25 4.91
CA ARG A 225 16.09 9.67 5.32
C ARG A 225 15.20 8.46 5.62
N HIS A 226 15.36 7.39 4.85
CA HIS A 226 14.55 6.19 4.96
C HIS A 226 15.42 4.99 5.30
N GLN A 227 14.98 4.17 6.25
CA GLN A 227 15.65 2.93 6.63
C GLN A 227 15.03 1.70 5.94
N SER A 228 13.71 1.71 5.75
CA SER A 228 12.96 0.64 5.07
C SER A 228 11.78 1.25 4.33
N LEU A 229 11.35 0.60 3.25
CA LEU A 229 10.25 1.09 2.41
C LEU A 229 9.13 0.08 2.24
N THR A 230 9.45 -1.20 2.07
CA THR A 230 8.48 -2.20 1.59
C THR A 230 8.16 -3.27 2.62
N ARG A 231 6.87 -3.51 2.84
CA ARG A 231 6.34 -4.52 3.77
C ARG A 231 5.01 -5.04 3.24
N ILE A 232 4.89 -6.36 3.07
CA ILE A 232 3.63 -7.00 2.65
C ILE A 232 3.14 -7.87 3.80
N GLU A 233 2.02 -7.44 4.39
CA GLU A 233 1.32 -8.12 5.47
C GLU A 233 -0.18 -8.17 5.13
N ALA A 234 -0.93 -8.98 5.87
CA ALA A 234 -2.38 -9.04 5.73
C ALA A 234 -3.00 -7.69 6.11
N GLN A 235 -3.85 -7.16 5.24
CA GLN A 235 -4.53 -5.86 5.37
C GLN A 235 -6.03 -6.02 5.05
N PRO A 236 -6.77 -6.92 5.75
CA PRO A 236 -8.12 -7.31 5.38
C PRO A 236 -9.13 -6.16 5.42
N GLU A 237 -8.95 -5.18 6.32
CA GLU A 237 -9.79 -3.97 6.35
C GLU A 237 -9.59 -3.12 5.10
N LEU A 238 -8.34 -2.88 4.69
CA LEU A 238 -8.06 -2.09 3.47
C LEU A 238 -8.46 -2.84 2.20
N ALA A 239 -8.27 -4.15 2.17
CA ALA A 239 -8.70 -5.00 1.05
C ALA A 239 -10.24 -5.00 0.92
N CYS A 240 -10.97 -5.10 2.02
CA CYS A 240 -12.42 -4.97 2.05
C CYS A 240 -12.87 -3.56 1.62
N LEU A 241 -12.27 -2.51 2.18
CA LEU A 241 -12.56 -1.12 1.82
C LEU A 241 -12.35 -0.85 0.32
N ALA A 242 -11.32 -1.46 -0.28
CA ALA A 242 -11.03 -1.41 -1.71
C ALA A 242 -11.94 -2.32 -2.56
N ASN A 243 -13.24 -2.33 -2.27
CA ASN A 243 -14.26 -3.11 -2.97
C ASN A 243 -14.02 -4.63 -2.94
N GLY A 244 -13.58 -5.15 -1.79
CA GLY A 244 -13.38 -6.58 -1.62
C GLY A 244 -12.18 -7.15 -2.40
N ALA A 245 -11.17 -6.32 -2.71
CA ALA A 245 -9.91 -6.75 -3.31
C ALA A 245 -9.28 -7.93 -2.56
N SER A 246 -8.47 -8.72 -3.28
CA SER A 246 -7.68 -9.80 -2.71
C SER A 246 -6.69 -9.24 -1.68
N ASP A 247 -6.62 -9.83 -0.49
CA ASP A 247 -5.74 -9.36 0.57
C ASP A 247 -4.28 -9.76 0.32
N ALA A 248 -3.36 -8.81 0.44
CA ALA A 248 -1.93 -9.02 0.20
C ALA A 248 -1.63 -9.79 -1.11
N LEU A 249 -1.12 -11.01 -1.00
CA LEU A 249 -0.78 -11.93 -2.09
C LEU A 249 -1.80 -13.06 -2.27
N GLU A 250 -2.91 -13.03 -1.53
CA GLU A 250 -3.93 -14.07 -1.58
C GLU A 250 -4.69 -14.05 -2.93
N PRO A 251 -5.32 -15.17 -3.33
CA PRO A 251 -6.12 -15.21 -4.55
C PRO A 251 -7.32 -14.24 -4.49
N ALA A 252 -7.83 -13.86 -5.67
CA ALA A 252 -9.07 -13.11 -5.80
C ALA A 252 -10.23 -13.89 -5.18
N ARG A 253 -11.21 -13.17 -4.61
CA ARG A 253 -12.45 -13.80 -4.13
C ARG A 253 -13.28 -14.20 -5.35
N THR A 254 -13.57 -15.48 -5.51
CA THR A 254 -14.57 -15.93 -6.47
C THR A 254 -15.90 -16.19 -5.73
N PRO A 255 -17.07 -16.03 -6.40
CA PRO A 255 -18.36 -16.34 -5.79
C PRO A 255 -18.45 -17.77 -5.23
N GLU A 256 -17.65 -18.69 -5.76
CA GLU A 256 -17.57 -20.10 -5.35
C GLU A 256 -16.78 -20.31 -4.05
N THR A 257 -15.95 -19.35 -3.61
CA THR A 257 -15.07 -19.51 -2.43
C THR A 257 -15.78 -19.35 -1.07
N THR A 258 -17.12 -19.41 -1.00
CA THR A 258 -17.89 -19.24 0.24
C THR A 258 -17.93 -20.49 1.13
N ALA A 259 -17.42 -21.63 0.67
CA ALA A 259 -17.27 -22.84 1.48
C ALA A 259 -15.82 -23.00 1.97
N PRO A 260 -15.58 -23.57 3.17
CA PRO A 260 -14.24 -24.00 3.58
C PRO A 260 -13.83 -25.20 2.72
N GLU A 261 -13.39 -24.94 1.49
CA GLU A 261 -12.76 -25.96 0.66
C GLU A 261 -11.52 -26.47 1.37
N ARG A 262 -11.39 -27.81 1.45
CA ARG A 262 -10.12 -28.44 1.80
C ARG A 262 -9.06 -27.87 0.88
N GLU A 263 -8.14 -27.07 1.41
CA GLU A 263 -7.10 -26.42 0.62
C GLU A 263 -6.37 -27.44 -0.24
N GLY A 264 -6.56 -27.37 -1.55
CA GLY A 264 -5.86 -28.23 -2.49
C GLY A 264 -4.36 -27.97 -2.43
N SER A 265 -3.56 -29.03 -2.49
CA SER A 265 -2.09 -28.97 -2.49
C SER A 265 -1.52 -27.99 -3.53
N GLY A 266 -2.20 -27.86 -4.68
CA GLY A 266 -1.84 -26.90 -5.74
C GLY A 266 -1.97 -25.44 -5.32
N LEU A 267 -3.00 -25.06 -4.55
CA LEU A 267 -3.16 -23.69 -4.06
C LEU A 267 -2.09 -23.33 -3.03
N GLN A 268 -1.78 -24.28 -2.13
CA GLN A 268 -0.71 -24.09 -1.14
C GLN A 268 0.66 -23.93 -1.81
N LEU A 269 0.95 -24.73 -2.84
CA LEU A 269 2.17 -24.61 -3.63
C LEU A 269 2.26 -23.26 -4.35
N ALA A 270 1.17 -22.83 -5.00
CA ALA A 270 1.11 -21.53 -5.68
C ALA A 270 1.35 -20.36 -4.73
N ARG A 271 0.71 -20.35 -3.56
CA ARG A 271 0.95 -19.34 -2.51
C ARG A 271 2.41 -19.29 -2.08
N ARG A 272 3.05 -20.45 -1.86
CA ARG A 272 4.47 -20.53 -1.50
C ARG A 272 5.37 -20.01 -2.62
N ALA A 273 5.10 -20.40 -3.86
CA ALA A 273 5.88 -19.98 -5.03
C ALA A 273 5.77 -18.47 -5.27
N ILE A 274 4.57 -17.89 -5.18
CA ILE A 274 4.35 -16.45 -5.30
C ILE A 274 5.08 -15.68 -4.20
N ARG A 275 4.95 -16.10 -2.93
CA ARG A 275 5.69 -15.47 -1.82
C ARG A 275 7.21 -15.52 -2.04
N ALA A 276 7.75 -16.67 -2.43
CA ALA A 276 9.17 -16.83 -2.70
C ALA A 276 9.65 -15.94 -3.85
N ALA A 277 8.84 -15.78 -4.89
CA ALA A 277 9.17 -14.93 -6.05
C ALA A 277 9.12 -13.43 -5.70
N VAL A 278 8.23 -13.02 -4.80
CA VAL A 278 8.05 -11.63 -4.35
C VAL A 278 9.10 -11.21 -3.32
N GLN A 279 9.50 -12.10 -2.40
CA GLN A 279 10.37 -11.81 -1.25
C GLN A 279 11.65 -11.00 -1.59
N PRO A 280 12.40 -11.28 -2.68
CA PRO A 280 13.61 -10.53 -2.99
C PRO A 280 13.40 -9.02 -3.16
N TRP A 281 12.16 -8.59 -3.42
CA TRP A 281 11.79 -7.19 -3.66
C TRP A 281 11.16 -6.51 -2.45
N ILE A 282 10.94 -7.23 -1.35
CA ILE A 282 10.31 -6.70 -0.13
C ILE A 282 11.33 -6.68 1.00
N ASP A 283 11.43 -5.54 1.69
CA ASP A 283 12.44 -5.31 2.73
C ASP A 283 12.15 -6.14 3.98
N ALA A 284 10.87 -6.28 4.35
CA ALA A 284 10.42 -7.16 5.42
C ALA A 284 10.15 -8.60 4.95
N PRO A 285 10.25 -9.60 5.84
CA PRO A 285 9.78 -10.96 5.55
C PRO A 285 8.30 -10.97 5.15
N VAL A 286 7.98 -11.59 4.01
CA VAL A 286 6.62 -11.76 3.51
C VAL A 286 5.99 -12.93 4.27
N CYS A 287 5.19 -12.62 5.29
CA CYS A 287 4.52 -13.62 6.11
C CYS A 287 3.40 -14.35 5.34
N ALA A 288 3.07 -15.57 5.78
CA ALA A 288 1.80 -16.20 5.42
C ALA A 288 0.64 -15.43 6.06
N SER A 289 -0.54 -15.44 5.43
CA SER A 289 -1.74 -14.74 5.91
C SER A 289 -2.08 -15.10 7.36
N ALA A 290 -2.80 -14.21 8.05
CA ALA A 290 -3.22 -14.41 9.44
C ALA A 290 -4.01 -15.72 9.65
N ARG A 291 -4.67 -16.26 8.61
CA ARG A 291 -5.31 -17.59 8.66
C ARG A 291 -4.33 -18.75 8.91
N ALA A 292 -3.05 -18.60 8.57
CA ALA A 292 -2.01 -19.59 8.88
C ALA A 292 -1.40 -19.42 10.28
N ARG A 293 -1.62 -18.28 10.93
CA ARG A 293 -1.26 -17.99 12.32
C ARG A 293 -2.50 -18.15 13.19
N GLY A 294 -3.00 -19.38 13.35
CA GLY A 294 -4.16 -19.67 14.18
C GLY A 294 -3.94 -19.18 15.62
N GLU A 295 -4.23 -17.91 15.88
CA GLU A 295 -4.09 -17.25 17.17
C GLU A 295 -5.03 -16.02 17.21
N VAL A 296 -6.16 -16.24 17.90
CA VAL A 296 -6.78 -15.33 18.88
C VAL A 296 -6.84 -13.84 18.50
N LEU A 297 -7.85 -13.47 17.71
CA LEU A 297 -8.59 -12.23 17.97
C LEU A 297 -9.84 -12.62 18.78
N ALA A 298 -9.61 -12.89 20.06
CA ALA A 298 -10.68 -12.79 21.04
C ALA A 298 -11.01 -11.30 21.18
N VAL A 299 -12.28 -11.00 20.97
CA VAL A 299 -12.91 -9.71 21.23
C VAL A 299 -12.65 -9.31 22.68
N GLY A 300 -12.11 -8.11 22.86
CA GLY A 300 -12.05 -7.37 24.11
C GLY A 300 -12.37 -5.91 23.82
#